data_AF-A0A4R9BLY5-F1
#
_entry.id   AF-A0A4R9BLY5-F1
#
_cell.length_a   1.000
_cell.length_b   1.000
_cell.length_c   1.000
_cell.angle_alpha   90.00
_cell.angle_beta   90.00
_cell.angle_gamma   90.00
#
_symmetry.space_group_name_H-M   'P 1'
#
loop_
_entity.id
_entity.type
_entity.pdbx_description
1 polymer ?
#
loop_
_entity_poly.entity_id
_entity_poly.type
_entity_poly.pdbx_seq_one_letter_code
_entity_poly.pdbx_strand_id
1 'polypeptide(L)'
;MRTDSAIETRPAETLGQGASAPDPHTVAGRAAILKKNSDRSRTGRRVLFYLALAVMSIPFVMPTWWMIISSLKPISEIFASPPTLWPANPTFDGYVKAFEMQPFAQQYFNSLYISVLVTAGTMLIASLAGYAFARIRFPGQNALFMVVLVGLLIPSEVTIVPLFQIFNTMGLINTHWPILLVSTFGAPSVLATFIMRQFFLSLPIELEEAARLDGLGRLQIWWRIAMPLAGSALAAVAIFTFLHIWNLYLEPTVYLQSPELFTLPQALTRYTDAYGGQLWNVQLAAATMTALPVLVVFVLAQKQFVEGLAQSGLKG
;
A
#
# COMPACT_ATOMS: atom_id res chain seq x y z
N MET A 1 -23.25 3.21 67.89
CA MET A 1 -22.00 2.95 68.62
C MET A 1 -21.01 4.00 68.12
N ARG A 2 -21.00 5.20 68.72
CA ARG A 2 -19.97 5.66 69.69
C ARG A 2 -18.56 5.47 69.07
N THR A 3 -17.77 6.48 68.76
CA THR A 3 -17.45 7.68 69.57
C THR A 3 -16.68 8.73 68.76
N ASP A 4 -16.99 10.00 69.02
CA ASP A 4 -16.06 11.13 68.93
C ASP A 4 -14.82 10.91 69.82
N SER A 5 -13.65 11.33 69.37
CA SER A 5 -12.55 11.75 70.25
C SER A 5 -11.63 12.68 69.46
N ALA A 6 -11.79 13.99 69.62
CA ALA A 6 -11.18 14.80 70.67
C ALA A 6 -9.79 15.30 70.23
N ILE A 7 -9.82 16.58 69.87
CA ILE A 7 -8.68 17.48 69.75
C ILE A 7 -8.03 17.58 71.12
N GLU A 8 -6.75 17.23 71.22
CA GLU A 8 -5.94 17.52 72.41
C GLU A 8 -4.61 18.16 71.97
N THR A 9 -4.49 19.43 72.33
CA THR A 9 -3.36 20.32 72.13
C THR A 9 -2.18 19.96 73.02
N ARG A 10 -0.97 19.89 72.47
CA ARG A 10 0.30 19.90 73.22
C ARG A 10 1.37 20.76 72.51
N PRO A 11 2.36 21.27 73.25
CA PRO A 11 2.70 22.69 73.28
C PRO A 11 3.87 23.09 72.37
N ALA A 12 3.95 24.39 72.09
CA ALA A 12 5.05 25.04 71.43
C ALA A 12 6.27 25.16 72.36
N GLU A 13 7.36 24.48 72.03
CA GLU A 13 8.75 24.61 72.52
C GLU A 13 9.53 23.52 71.77
N THR A 14 10.65 23.69 71.08
CA THR A 14 11.76 24.65 71.09
C THR A 14 12.44 24.62 69.72
N LEU A 15 12.75 25.80 69.17
CA LEU A 15 13.69 25.97 68.06
C LEU A 15 15.09 25.50 68.51
N GLY A 16 15.55 24.37 67.97
CA GLY A 16 16.85 23.76 68.26
C GLY A 16 17.48 23.17 67.00
N GLN A 17 18.27 24.00 66.34
CA GLN A 17 19.41 23.71 65.45
C GLN A 17 19.78 22.22 65.27
N GLY A 18 19.84 21.75 64.01
CA GLY A 18 20.51 20.49 63.72
C GLY A 18 20.12 19.71 62.46
N ALA A 19 19.45 20.30 61.46
CA ALA A 19 19.35 19.68 60.14
C ALA A 19 20.26 20.43 59.17
N SER A 20 21.52 19.96 59.05
CA SER A 20 22.41 20.38 57.98
C SER A 20 21.67 20.22 56.65
N ALA A 21 21.60 21.29 55.86
CA ALA A 21 21.15 21.21 54.48
C ALA A 21 21.91 20.06 53.78
N PRO A 22 21.26 19.23 52.95
CA PRO A 22 21.96 18.19 52.23
C PRO A 22 23.03 18.85 51.38
N ASP A 23 24.28 18.45 51.59
CA ASP A 23 25.46 19.02 50.94
C ASP A 23 25.21 19.06 49.40
N PRO A 24 25.27 20.24 48.76
CA PRO A 24 24.91 20.44 47.35
C PRO A 24 25.72 19.54 46.40
N HIS A 25 26.90 19.09 46.80
CA HIS A 25 27.70 18.12 46.04
C HIS A 25 27.07 16.71 46.00
N THR A 26 26.31 16.33 47.03
CA THR A 26 25.64 15.02 47.13
C THR A 26 24.35 14.94 46.31
N VAL A 27 23.62 16.05 46.20
CA VAL A 27 22.38 16.14 45.41
C VAL A 27 22.70 16.18 43.92
N ALA A 28 23.74 16.92 43.52
CA ALA A 28 24.22 16.98 42.14
C ALA A 28 24.75 15.62 41.64
N GLY A 29 25.48 14.89 42.49
CA GLY A 29 25.98 13.54 42.18
C GLY A 29 24.85 12.52 41.98
N ARG A 30 23.83 12.52 42.84
CA ARG A 30 22.64 11.65 42.70
C ARG A 30 21.81 11.98 41.46
N ALA A 31 21.59 13.26 41.14
CA ALA A 31 20.87 13.68 39.94
C ALA A 31 21.62 13.28 38.65
N ALA A 32 22.95 13.40 38.62
CA ALA A 32 23.77 12.97 37.49
C ALA A 32 23.76 11.45 37.29
N ILE A 33 23.80 10.66 38.38
CA ILE A 33 23.70 9.19 38.33
C ILE A 33 22.31 8.74 37.85
N LEU A 34 21.24 9.35 38.35
CA LEU A 34 19.86 9.06 37.90
C LEU A 34 19.63 9.45 36.44
N LYS A 35 20.16 10.60 35.99
CA LYS A 35 20.08 11.03 34.59
C LYS A 35 20.85 10.09 33.67
N LYS A 36 22.08 9.70 34.04
CA LYS A 36 22.93 8.72 33.33
C LYS A 36 22.29 7.33 33.25
N ASN A 37 21.57 6.89 34.29
CA ASN A 37 20.81 5.63 34.27
C ASN A 37 19.55 5.71 33.38
N SER A 38 18.89 6.86 33.34
CA SER A 38 17.72 7.08 32.45
C SER A 38 18.12 7.12 30.96
N ASP A 39 19.28 7.69 30.64
CA ASP A 39 19.79 7.73 29.26
C ASP A 39 20.31 6.36 28.80
N ARG A 40 20.95 5.57 29.69
CA ARG A 40 21.33 4.18 29.39
C ARG A 40 20.13 3.26 29.17
N SER A 41 19.04 3.40 29.95
CA SER A 41 17.83 2.59 29.74
C SER A 41 17.08 2.97 28.46
N ARG A 42 17.09 4.26 28.09
CA ARG A 42 16.54 4.75 26.81
C ARG A 42 17.35 4.27 25.61
N THR A 43 18.69 4.27 25.67
CA THR A 43 19.55 3.76 24.60
C THR A 43 19.45 2.24 24.46
N GLY A 44 19.45 1.49 25.56
CA GLY A 44 19.25 0.04 25.54
C GLY A 44 17.89 -0.36 24.95
N ARG A 45 16.82 0.37 25.31
CA ARG A 45 15.48 0.16 24.73
C ARG A 45 15.42 0.49 23.24
N ARG A 46 16.11 1.54 22.79
CA ARG A 46 16.23 1.87 21.35
C ARG A 46 16.98 0.79 20.58
N VAL A 47 18.11 0.31 21.10
CA VAL A 47 18.89 -0.77 20.47
C VAL A 47 18.04 -2.04 20.38
N LEU A 48 17.38 -2.44 21.47
CA LEU A 48 16.48 -3.60 21.47
C LEU A 48 15.34 -3.44 20.46
N PHE A 49 14.75 -2.23 20.38
CA PHE A 49 13.71 -1.92 19.40
C PHE A 49 14.21 -2.01 17.96
N TYR A 50 15.36 -1.41 17.62
CA TYR A 50 15.94 -1.53 16.28
C TYR A 50 16.35 -2.96 15.94
N LEU A 51 16.84 -3.73 16.91
CA LEU A 51 17.21 -5.13 16.71
C LEU A 51 15.97 -6.00 16.50
N ALA A 52 14.89 -5.76 17.25
CA ALA A 52 13.60 -6.40 17.02
C ALA A 52 13.03 -6.06 15.63
N LEU A 53 13.10 -4.79 15.20
CA LEU A 53 12.71 -4.39 13.85
C LEU A 53 13.56 -5.04 12.76
N ALA A 54 14.88 -5.13 12.96
CA ALA A 54 15.79 -5.77 12.03
C ALA A 54 15.46 -7.26 11.87
N VAL A 55 15.27 -7.98 12.97
CA VAL A 55 14.86 -9.40 12.94
C VAL A 55 13.48 -9.56 12.30
N MET A 56 12.53 -8.70 12.63
CA MET A 56 11.19 -8.72 12.05
C MET A 56 11.20 -8.42 10.54
N SER A 57 12.19 -7.69 10.01
CA SER A 57 12.32 -7.40 8.58
C SER A 57 12.81 -8.58 7.75
N ILE A 58 13.53 -9.53 8.37
CA ILE A 58 14.12 -10.70 7.68
C ILE A 58 13.07 -11.49 6.88
N PRO A 59 11.93 -11.95 7.45
CA PRO A 59 10.95 -12.72 6.68
C PRO A 59 10.33 -11.94 5.50
N PHE A 60 10.35 -10.61 5.51
CA PHE A 60 9.85 -9.79 4.41
C PHE A 60 10.89 -9.59 3.31
N VAL A 61 12.16 -9.41 3.67
CA VAL A 61 13.25 -9.17 2.71
C VAL A 61 13.75 -10.47 2.09
N MET A 62 13.76 -11.56 2.85
CA MET A 62 14.34 -12.84 2.42
C MET A 62 13.76 -13.41 1.12
N PRO A 63 12.43 -13.42 0.87
CA PRO A 63 11.88 -13.95 -0.37
C PRO A 63 12.30 -13.14 -1.60
N THR A 64 12.28 -11.80 -1.50
CA THR A 64 12.71 -10.90 -2.58
C THR A 64 14.21 -11.00 -2.82
N TRP A 65 14.99 -11.06 -1.75
CA TRP A 65 16.42 -11.30 -1.80
C TRP A 65 16.73 -12.63 -2.50
N TRP A 66 16.07 -13.70 -2.10
CA TRP A 66 16.22 -15.04 -2.68
C TRP A 66 15.85 -15.04 -4.17
N MET A 67 14.77 -14.37 -4.56
CA MET A 67 14.34 -14.24 -5.94
C MET A 67 15.42 -13.57 -6.81
N ILE A 68 15.95 -12.43 -6.37
CA ILE A 68 16.97 -11.64 -7.09
C ILE A 68 18.30 -12.40 -7.19
N ILE A 69 18.70 -13.08 -6.11
CA ILE A 69 19.95 -13.85 -6.14
C ILE A 69 19.79 -15.11 -6.99
N SER A 70 18.65 -15.79 -6.90
CA SER A 70 18.41 -17.03 -7.64
C SER A 70 18.14 -16.80 -9.13
N SER A 71 17.72 -15.60 -9.55
CA SER A 71 17.64 -15.26 -10.97
C SER A 71 19.00 -15.22 -11.67
N LEU A 72 20.09 -15.07 -10.91
CA LEU A 72 21.46 -15.09 -11.40
C LEU A 72 22.08 -16.49 -11.36
N LYS A 73 21.36 -17.51 -10.92
CA LYS A 73 21.87 -18.88 -10.78
C LYS A 73 21.53 -19.75 -12.00
N PRO A 74 22.40 -20.71 -12.36
CA PRO A 74 22.00 -21.79 -13.24
C PRO A 74 20.98 -22.70 -12.54
N ILE A 75 20.13 -23.38 -13.32
CA ILE A 75 19.04 -24.21 -12.78
C ILE A 75 19.53 -25.31 -11.82
N SER A 76 20.72 -25.85 -12.05
CA SER A 76 21.36 -26.85 -11.18
C SER A 76 21.67 -26.32 -9.78
N GLU A 77 21.95 -25.03 -9.64
CA GLU A 77 22.29 -24.42 -8.36
C GLU A 77 21.03 -23.98 -7.58
N ILE A 78 19.92 -23.69 -8.28
CA ILE A 78 18.63 -23.35 -7.66
C ILE A 78 18.12 -24.51 -6.79
N PHE A 79 18.33 -25.75 -7.22
CA PHE A 79 17.89 -26.96 -6.52
C PHE A 79 19.00 -27.65 -5.70
N ALA A 80 20.15 -27.00 -5.52
CA ALA A 80 21.24 -27.56 -4.72
C ALA A 80 20.84 -27.74 -3.25
N SER A 81 21.32 -28.82 -2.63
CA SER A 81 21.18 -29.08 -1.19
C SER A 81 22.56 -29.21 -0.55
N PRO A 82 22.95 -28.31 0.39
CA PRO A 82 22.17 -27.19 0.94
C PRO A 82 21.97 -26.03 -0.07
N PRO A 83 20.91 -25.21 0.08
CA PRO A 83 20.66 -24.06 -0.78
C PRO A 83 21.82 -23.05 -0.68
N THR A 84 22.35 -22.60 -1.81
CA THR A 84 23.40 -21.57 -1.82
C THR A 84 22.81 -20.20 -1.54
N LEU A 85 23.43 -19.39 -0.68
CA LEU A 85 22.98 -18.00 -0.43
C LEU A 85 23.52 -17.00 -1.45
N TRP A 86 24.57 -17.38 -2.18
CA TRP A 86 25.23 -16.59 -3.22
C TRP A 86 25.43 -17.46 -4.45
N PRO A 87 25.33 -16.90 -5.68
CA PRO A 87 25.55 -17.67 -6.89
C PRO A 87 27.03 -18.06 -6.99
N ALA A 88 27.32 -19.36 -7.08
CA ALA A 88 28.67 -19.85 -7.31
C ALA A 88 29.12 -19.56 -8.76
N ASN A 89 28.19 -19.68 -9.71
CA ASN A 89 28.43 -19.38 -11.12
C ASN A 89 27.35 -18.41 -11.64
N PRO A 90 27.49 -17.09 -11.39
CA PRO A 90 26.49 -16.12 -11.80
C PRO A 90 26.33 -16.09 -13.33
N THR A 91 25.09 -16.08 -13.79
CA THR A 91 24.73 -16.04 -15.21
C THR A 91 23.52 -15.15 -15.47
N PHE A 92 23.50 -14.51 -16.63
CA PHE A 92 22.36 -13.72 -17.12
C PHE A 92 21.51 -14.49 -18.14
N ASP A 93 21.79 -15.77 -18.37
CA ASP A 93 21.07 -16.63 -19.33
C ASP A 93 19.55 -16.63 -19.09
N GLY A 94 19.11 -16.64 -17.83
CA GLY A 94 17.68 -16.55 -17.49
C GLY A 94 17.01 -15.28 -17.99
N TYR A 95 17.73 -14.14 -17.99
CA TYR A 95 17.23 -12.87 -18.49
C TYR A 95 17.12 -12.90 -20.02
N VAL A 96 18.15 -13.41 -20.71
CA VAL A 96 18.14 -13.50 -22.18
C VAL A 96 17.01 -14.41 -22.65
N LYS A 97 16.91 -15.62 -22.07
CA LYS A 97 15.85 -16.59 -22.39
C LYS A 97 14.45 -16.05 -22.13
N ALA A 98 14.27 -15.16 -21.15
CA ALA A 98 12.97 -14.56 -20.90
C ALA A 98 12.44 -13.79 -22.12
N PHE A 99 13.31 -13.09 -22.85
CA PHE A 99 12.98 -12.35 -24.07
C PHE A 99 12.98 -13.22 -25.34
N GLU A 100 13.72 -14.32 -25.36
CA GLU A 100 13.74 -15.24 -26.51
C GLU A 100 12.51 -16.17 -26.54
N MET A 101 12.07 -16.65 -25.37
CA MET A 101 10.99 -17.65 -25.28
C MET A 101 9.58 -17.05 -25.34
N GLN A 102 9.43 -15.75 -25.07
CA GLN A 102 8.17 -15.04 -25.03
C GLN A 102 8.36 -13.62 -25.57
N PRO A 103 7.30 -12.97 -26.10
CA PRO A 103 7.32 -11.54 -26.43
C PRO A 103 7.33 -10.67 -25.15
N PHE A 104 8.31 -10.88 -24.27
CA PHE A 104 8.34 -10.37 -22.91
C PHE A 104 8.34 -8.83 -22.86
N ALA A 105 9.02 -8.18 -23.80
CA ALA A 105 8.99 -6.71 -23.90
C ALA A 105 7.57 -6.18 -24.18
N GLN A 106 6.82 -6.85 -25.06
CA GLN A 106 5.43 -6.50 -25.35
C GLN A 106 4.54 -6.77 -24.14
N GLN A 107 4.72 -7.90 -23.47
CA GLN A 107 3.97 -8.26 -22.26
C GLN A 107 4.23 -7.28 -21.10
N TYR A 108 5.47 -6.79 -21.00
CA TYR A 108 5.86 -5.74 -20.06
C TYR A 108 5.14 -4.43 -20.36
N PHE A 109 5.15 -4.02 -21.63
CA PHE A 109 4.41 -2.85 -22.09
C PHE A 109 2.90 -3.02 -21.83
N ASN A 110 2.35 -4.21 -22.09
CA ASN A 110 0.94 -4.53 -21.83
C ASN A 110 0.58 -4.28 -20.37
N SER A 111 1.32 -4.88 -19.43
CA SER A 111 1.10 -4.66 -18.00
C SER A 111 1.20 -3.19 -17.61
N LEU A 112 2.20 -2.47 -18.12
CA LEU A 112 2.42 -1.06 -17.77
C LEU A 112 1.30 -0.17 -18.30
N TYR A 113 0.97 -0.27 -19.58
CA TYR A 113 -0.05 0.59 -20.17
C TYR A 113 -1.43 0.27 -19.57
N ILE A 114 -1.78 -1.01 -19.36
CA ILE A 114 -3.06 -1.41 -18.73
C ILE A 114 -3.14 -0.82 -17.32
N SER A 115 -2.07 -0.99 -16.52
CA SER A 115 -2.04 -0.47 -15.15
C SER A 115 -2.19 1.05 -15.10
N VAL A 116 -1.53 1.77 -16.00
CA VAL A 116 -1.63 3.24 -16.08
C VAL A 116 -3.03 3.69 -16.52
N LEU A 117 -3.58 3.09 -17.59
CA LEU A 117 -4.90 3.46 -18.10
C LEU A 117 -6.02 3.17 -17.10
N VAL A 118 -6.01 1.99 -16.49
CA VAL A 118 -7.00 1.64 -15.46
C VAL A 118 -6.84 2.56 -14.26
N THR A 119 -5.62 2.84 -13.80
CA THR A 119 -5.40 3.74 -12.67
C THR A 119 -5.95 5.14 -12.96
N ALA A 120 -5.64 5.72 -14.12
CA ALA A 120 -6.15 7.03 -14.52
C ALA A 120 -7.68 7.03 -14.66
N GLY A 121 -8.24 6.00 -15.30
CA GLY A 121 -9.68 5.82 -15.45
C GLY A 121 -10.40 5.69 -14.11
N THR A 122 -9.90 4.83 -13.22
CA THR A 122 -10.43 4.65 -11.87
C THR A 122 -10.35 5.94 -11.07
N MET A 123 -9.22 6.68 -11.09
CA MET A 123 -9.12 7.97 -10.40
C MET A 123 -10.18 8.97 -10.89
N LEU A 124 -10.39 9.06 -12.20
CA LEU A 124 -11.38 9.95 -12.79
C LEU A 124 -12.80 9.57 -12.38
N ILE A 125 -13.18 8.30 -12.57
CA ILE A 125 -14.53 7.81 -12.27
C ILE A 125 -14.81 7.86 -10.77
N ALA A 126 -13.87 7.40 -9.95
CA ALA A 126 -14.01 7.35 -8.51
C ALA A 126 -14.02 8.74 -7.87
N SER A 127 -13.25 9.70 -8.39
CA SER A 127 -13.29 11.07 -7.88
C SER A 127 -14.62 11.76 -8.21
N LEU A 128 -15.18 11.55 -9.40
CA LEU A 128 -16.51 12.05 -9.76
C LEU A 128 -17.59 11.42 -8.89
N ALA A 129 -17.61 10.09 -8.77
CA ALA A 129 -18.57 9.37 -7.96
C ALA A 129 -18.44 9.75 -6.47
N GLY A 130 -17.20 9.80 -5.95
CA GLY A 130 -16.90 10.17 -4.58
C GLY A 130 -17.35 11.59 -4.26
N TYR A 131 -17.13 12.54 -5.18
CA TYR A 131 -17.58 13.93 -5.03
C TYR A 131 -19.11 14.02 -5.03
N ALA A 132 -19.79 13.29 -5.94
CA ALA A 132 -21.24 13.22 -5.97
C ALA A 132 -21.81 12.67 -4.66
N PHE A 133 -21.28 11.54 -4.16
CA PHE A 133 -21.71 10.94 -2.90
C PHE A 133 -21.30 11.72 -1.65
N ALA A 134 -20.40 12.69 -1.74
CA ALA A 134 -20.02 13.55 -0.63
C ALA A 134 -20.79 14.88 -0.61
N ARG A 135 -21.06 15.48 -1.78
CA ARG A 135 -21.49 16.89 -1.89
C ARG A 135 -22.85 17.11 -2.54
N ILE A 136 -23.34 16.15 -3.33
CA ILE A 136 -24.67 16.25 -3.97
C ILE A 136 -25.67 15.53 -3.09
N ARG A 137 -26.68 16.24 -2.60
CA ARG A 137 -27.79 15.66 -1.85
C ARG A 137 -28.85 15.18 -2.83
N PHE A 138 -29.10 13.87 -2.87
CA PHE A 138 -30.16 13.27 -3.67
C PHE A 138 -30.89 12.17 -2.87
N PRO A 139 -32.17 11.90 -3.17
CA PRO A 139 -32.94 10.90 -2.43
C PRO A 139 -32.29 9.52 -2.56
N GLY A 140 -32.13 8.81 -1.44
CA GLY A 140 -31.56 7.46 -1.41
C GLY A 140 -30.03 7.38 -1.48
N GLN A 141 -29.31 8.50 -1.45
CA GLN A 141 -27.83 8.57 -1.55
C GLN A 141 -27.08 7.60 -0.63
N ASN A 142 -27.46 7.50 0.64
CA ASN A 142 -26.81 6.60 1.59
C ASN A 142 -27.09 5.13 1.29
N ALA A 143 -28.33 4.79 0.88
CA ALA A 143 -28.69 3.43 0.50
C ALA A 143 -27.95 3.01 -0.78
N LEU A 144 -27.91 3.88 -1.79
CA LEU A 144 -27.16 3.62 -3.03
C LEU A 144 -25.67 3.45 -2.74
N PHE A 145 -25.09 4.28 -1.86
CA PHE A 145 -23.70 4.14 -1.46
C PHE A 145 -23.44 2.81 -0.73
N MET A 146 -24.36 2.36 0.12
CA MET A 146 -24.26 1.05 0.76
C MET A 146 -24.32 -0.09 -0.27
N VAL A 147 -25.20 -0.03 -1.26
CA VAL A 147 -25.27 -1.02 -2.35
C VAL A 147 -23.94 -1.08 -3.11
N VAL A 148 -23.37 0.08 -3.43
CA VAL A 148 -22.05 0.18 -4.05
C VAL A 148 -20.99 -0.51 -3.18
N LEU A 149 -20.95 -0.25 -1.87
CA LEU A 149 -20.01 -0.89 -0.94
C LEU A 149 -20.20 -2.40 -0.80
N VAL A 150 -21.43 -2.91 -0.83
CA VAL A 150 -21.68 -4.36 -0.81
C VAL A 150 -21.05 -5.04 -2.04
N GLY A 151 -20.91 -4.33 -3.15
CA GLY A 151 -20.17 -4.81 -4.33
C GLY A 151 -18.72 -5.20 -4.04
N LEU A 152 -18.06 -4.61 -3.03
CA LEU A 152 -16.70 -5.00 -2.62
C LEU A 152 -16.65 -6.38 -1.96
N LEU A 153 -17.78 -6.87 -1.46
CA LEU A 153 -17.87 -8.19 -0.80
C LEU A 153 -18.05 -9.32 -1.81
N ILE A 154 -18.34 -9.00 -3.07
CA ILE A 154 -18.51 -9.99 -4.13
C ILE A 154 -17.13 -10.41 -4.63
N PRO A 155 -16.75 -11.69 -4.49
CA PRO A 155 -15.48 -12.19 -4.99
C PRO A 155 -15.44 -12.16 -6.53
N SER A 156 -14.31 -11.74 -7.08
CA SER A 156 -14.06 -11.67 -8.54
C SER A 156 -14.31 -13.03 -9.20
N GLU A 157 -13.98 -14.12 -8.53
CA GLU A 157 -14.07 -15.51 -9.00
C GLU A 157 -15.51 -15.91 -9.34
N VAL A 158 -16.51 -15.35 -8.65
CA VAL A 158 -17.93 -15.67 -8.91
C VAL A 158 -18.45 -14.89 -10.11
N THR A 159 -17.90 -13.70 -10.36
CA THR A 159 -18.30 -12.84 -11.48
C THR A 159 -17.55 -13.14 -12.78
N ILE A 160 -16.45 -13.89 -12.73
CA ILE A 160 -15.57 -14.07 -13.89
C ILE A 160 -16.24 -14.83 -15.04
N VAL A 161 -17.02 -15.87 -14.73
CA VAL A 161 -17.74 -16.69 -15.73
C VAL A 161 -18.82 -15.87 -16.45
N PRO A 162 -19.76 -15.19 -15.76
CA PRO A 162 -20.75 -14.38 -16.47
C PRO A 162 -20.11 -13.21 -17.25
N LEU A 163 -19.07 -12.58 -16.72
CA LEU A 163 -18.34 -11.53 -17.45
C LEU A 163 -17.65 -12.08 -18.70
N PHE A 164 -17.02 -13.26 -18.62
CA PHE A 164 -16.44 -13.92 -19.79
C PHE A 164 -17.49 -14.17 -20.86
N GLN A 165 -18.68 -14.68 -20.50
CA GLN A 165 -19.76 -14.89 -21.47
C GLN A 165 -20.18 -13.60 -22.17
N ILE A 166 -20.31 -12.51 -21.41
CA ILE A 166 -20.64 -11.17 -21.94
C ILE A 166 -19.58 -10.69 -22.93
N PHE A 167 -18.29 -10.74 -22.57
CA PHE A 167 -17.24 -10.31 -23.50
C PHE A 167 -17.07 -11.25 -24.70
N ASN A 168 -17.34 -12.54 -24.52
CA ASN A 168 -17.30 -13.51 -25.61
C ASN A 168 -18.41 -13.26 -26.63
N THR A 169 -19.64 -12.98 -26.19
CA THR A 169 -20.74 -12.62 -27.10
C THR A 169 -20.51 -11.29 -27.82
N MET A 170 -19.80 -10.35 -27.18
CA MET A 170 -19.37 -9.10 -27.81
C MET A 170 -18.13 -9.24 -28.71
N GLY A 171 -17.50 -10.42 -28.77
CA GLY A 171 -16.28 -10.63 -29.56
C GLY A 171 -15.04 -9.89 -29.01
N LEU A 172 -15.03 -9.56 -27.71
CA LEU A 172 -13.95 -8.81 -27.05
C LEU A 172 -12.97 -9.70 -26.29
N ILE A 173 -13.17 -11.02 -26.29
CA ILE A 173 -12.17 -11.98 -25.76
C ILE A 173 -10.92 -11.95 -26.62
N ASN A 174 -9.77 -12.25 -25.99
CA ASN A 174 -8.47 -12.13 -26.61
C ASN A 174 -8.18 -10.69 -27.07
N THR A 175 -8.65 -9.72 -26.29
CA THR A 175 -8.30 -8.29 -26.35
C THR A 175 -8.11 -7.77 -24.93
N HIS A 176 -7.54 -6.58 -24.77
CA HIS A 176 -7.35 -5.98 -23.45
C HIS A 176 -8.61 -5.29 -22.88
N TRP A 177 -9.68 -5.16 -23.68
CA TRP A 177 -10.93 -4.49 -23.28
C TRP A 177 -11.60 -5.05 -22.04
N PRO A 178 -11.74 -6.38 -21.87
CA PRO A 178 -12.36 -6.94 -20.66
C PRO A 178 -11.66 -6.48 -19.38
N ILE A 179 -10.32 -6.47 -19.39
CA ILE A 179 -9.51 -6.04 -18.26
C ILE A 179 -9.70 -4.54 -18.02
N LEU A 180 -9.56 -3.72 -19.08
CA LEU A 180 -9.71 -2.27 -18.98
C LEU A 180 -11.08 -1.87 -18.41
N LEU A 181 -12.16 -2.47 -18.91
CA LEU A 181 -13.53 -2.10 -18.54
C LEU A 181 -13.90 -2.62 -17.15
N VAL A 182 -13.67 -3.91 -16.88
CA VAL A 182 -14.04 -4.52 -15.59
C VAL A 182 -13.23 -3.89 -14.45
N SER A 183 -11.94 -3.65 -14.64
CA SER A 183 -11.13 -3.05 -13.59
C SER A 183 -11.45 -1.57 -13.37
N THR A 184 -11.78 -0.81 -14.42
CA THR A 184 -12.12 0.62 -14.33
C THR A 184 -13.52 0.88 -13.77
N PHE A 185 -14.48 -0.02 -13.98
CA PHE A 185 -15.87 0.19 -13.52
C PHE A 185 -16.31 -0.79 -12.41
N GLY A 186 -15.52 -1.82 -12.13
CA GLY A 186 -15.82 -2.85 -11.14
C GLY A 186 -15.27 -2.55 -9.74
N ALA A 187 -14.94 -3.63 -9.02
CA ALA A 187 -14.56 -3.58 -7.60
C ALA A 187 -13.43 -2.58 -7.25
N PRO A 188 -12.32 -2.46 -8.03
CA PRO A 188 -11.26 -1.49 -7.70
C PRO A 188 -11.77 -0.05 -7.62
N SER A 189 -12.69 0.32 -8.51
CA SER A 189 -13.28 1.66 -8.52
C SER A 189 -14.26 1.91 -7.39
N VAL A 190 -14.84 0.87 -6.79
CA VAL A 190 -15.69 1.02 -5.61
C VAL A 190 -14.86 1.44 -4.39
N LEU A 191 -13.73 0.78 -4.14
CA LEU A 191 -12.82 1.15 -3.04
C LEU A 191 -12.28 2.57 -3.26
N ALA A 192 -11.86 2.88 -4.48
CA ALA A 192 -11.42 4.22 -4.83
C ALA A 192 -12.52 5.27 -4.58
N THR A 193 -13.77 4.97 -4.96
CA THR A 193 -14.92 5.86 -4.75
C THR A 193 -15.15 6.11 -3.26
N PHE A 194 -15.02 5.06 -2.44
CA PHE A 194 -15.10 5.20 -0.98
C PHE A 194 -14.00 6.13 -0.44
N ILE A 195 -12.74 5.92 -0.83
CA ILE A 195 -11.61 6.76 -0.39
C ILE A 195 -11.84 8.21 -0.79
N MET A 196 -12.20 8.46 -2.06
CA MET A 196 -12.47 9.81 -2.57
C MET A 196 -13.64 10.46 -1.84
N ARG A 197 -14.72 9.73 -1.57
CA ARG A 197 -15.85 10.24 -0.78
C ARG A 197 -15.43 10.63 0.64
N GLN A 198 -14.68 9.79 1.34
CA GLN A 198 -14.22 10.09 2.69
C GLN A 198 -13.34 11.35 2.71
N PHE A 199 -12.48 11.51 1.71
CA PHE A 199 -11.69 12.71 1.54
C PHE A 199 -12.56 13.95 1.29
N PHE A 200 -13.50 13.90 0.34
CA PHE A 200 -14.33 15.07 0.05
C PHE A 200 -15.27 15.45 1.20
N LEU A 201 -15.68 14.50 2.05
CA LEU A 201 -16.43 14.80 3.26
C LEU A 201 -15.59 15.56 4.31
N SER A 202 -14.28 15.37 4.34
CA SER A 202 -13.40 16.06 5.29
C SER A 202 -13.06 17.50 4.87
N LEU A 203 -13.29 17.86 3.60
CA LEU A 203 -13.07 19.23 3.12
C LEU A 203 -14.14 20.18 3.70
N PRO A 204 -13.74 21.38 4.17
CA PRO A 204 -14.67 22.43 4.59
C PRO A 204 -15.66 22.78 3.47
N ILE A 205 -16.94 22.94 3.80
CA ILE A 205 -17.99 23.23 2.81
C ILE A 205 -17.90 24.67 2.29
N GLU A 206 -17.32 25.56 3.11
CA GLU A 206 -17.14 26.99 2.87
C GLU A 206 -16.29 27.23 1.60
N LEU A 207 -15.35 26.33 1.29
CA LEU A 207 -14.56 26.39 0.05
C LEU A 207 -15.44 26.30 -1.21
N GLU A 208 -16.48 25.47 -1.15
CA GLU A 208 -17.41 25.31 -2.29
C GLU A 208 -18.45 26.42 -2.33
N GLU A 209 -18.85 26.96 -1.17
CA GLU A 209 -19.76 28.10 -1.10
C GLU A 209 -19.10 29.37 -1.66
N ALA A 210 -17.85 29.64 -1.27
CA ALA A 210 -17.05 30.73 -1.84
C ALA A 210 -16.93 30.59 -3.36
N ALA A 211 -16.61 29.40 -3.84
CA ALA A 211 -16.50 29.12 -5.28
C ALA A 211 -17.81 29.34 -6.06
N ARG A 212 -18.96 29.05 -5.44
CA ARG A 212 -20.27 29.31 -6.04
C ARG A 212 -20.59 30.80 -6.06
N LEU A 213 -20.17 31.55 -5.04
CA LEU A 213 -20.27 33.02 -5.04
C LEU A 213 -19.43 33.63 -6.17
N ASP A 214 -18.29 33.01 -6.50
CA ASP A 214 -17.45 33.35 -7.67
C ASP A 214 -18.04 32.88 -9.02
N GLY A 215 -19.25 32.29 -9.02
CA GLY A 215 -19.97 31.86 -10.22
C GLY A 215 -19.51 30.52 -10.81
N LEU A 216 -18.69 29.74 -10.10
CA LEU A 216 -18.24 28.43 -10.60
C LEU A 216 -19.36 27.38 -10.55
N GLY A 217 -19.53 26.66 -11.66
CA GLY A 217 -20.41 25.49 -11.74
C GLY A 217 -19.82 24.28 -11.01
N ARG A 218 -20.65 23.29 -10.62
CA ARG A 218 -20.21 22.13 -9.82
C ARG A 218 -19.03 21.36 -10.41
N LEU A 219 -19.03 21.11 -11.72
CA LEU A 219 -17.91 20.41 -12.38
C LEU A 219 -16.63 21.25 -12.32
N GLN A 220 -16.74 22.58 -12.40
CA GLN A 220 -15.60 23.48 -12.25
C GLN A 220 -15.10 23.51 -10.81
N ILE A 221 -15.97 23.49 -9.81
CA ILE A 221 -15.59 23.38 -8.39
C ILE A 221 -14.84 22.06 -8.15
N TRP A 222 -15.38 20.94 -8.66
CA TRP A 222 -14.71 19.65 -8.57
C TRP A 222 -13.32 19.68 -9.19
N TRP A 223 -13.19 20.17 -10.42
CA TRP A 223 -11.91 20.17 -11.15
C TRP A 223 -10.89 21.19 -10.63
N ARG A 224 -11.32 22.42 -10.30
CA ARG A 224 -10.42 23.53 -9.96
C ARG A 224 -10.13 23.65 -8.47
N ILE A 225 -10.96 23.08 -7.60
CA ILE A 225 -10.84 23.23 -6.14
C ILE A 225 -10.69 21.87 -5.47
N ALA A 226 -11.66 20.97 -5.65
CA ALA A 226 -11.67 19.71 -4.94
C ALA A 226 -10.50 18.79 -5.36
N MET A 227 -10.26 18.64 -6.66
CA MET A 227 -9.22 17.76 -7.21
C MET A 227 -7.79 18.18 -6.82
N PRO A 228 -7.37 19.46 -6.93
CA PRO A 228 -6.04 19.89 -6.47
C PRO A 228 -5.81 19.67 -4.97
N LEU A 229 -6.86 19.81 -4.16
CA LEU A 229 -6.78 19.53 -2.71
C LEU A 229 -6.73 18.02 -2.42
N ALA A 230 -7.29 17.19 -3.29
CA ALA A 230 -7.33 15.74 -3.16
C ALA A 230 -6.03 15.01 -3.48
N GLY A 231 -4.90 15.71 -3.58
CA GLY A 231 -3.61 15.12 -3.97
C GLY A 231 -3.21 13.88 -3.14
N SER A 232 -3.42 13.89 -1.82
CA SER A 232 -3.12 12.74 -0.95
C SER A 232 -4.07 11.55 -1.16
N ALA A 233 -5.37 11.80 -1.32
CA ALA A 233 -6.35 10.76 -1.59
C ALA A 233 -6.18 10.17 -3.00
N LEU A 234 -5.92 11.01 -4.00
CA LEU A 234 -5.62 10.61 -5.37
C LEU A 234 -4.34 9.77 -5.43
N ALA A 235 -3.29 10.13 -4.68
CA ALA A 235 -2.09 9.32 -4.58
C ALA A 235 -2.39 7.94 -3.99
N ALA A 236 -3.16 7.86 -2.88
CA ALA A 236 -3.55 6.58 -2.30
C ALA A 236 -4.33 5.72 -3.30
N VAL A 237 -5.34 6.28 -3.97
CA VAL A 237 -6.08 5.57 -5.03
C VAL A 237 -5.14 5.12 -6.13
N ALA A 238 -4.25 5.99 -6.62
CA ALA A 238 -3.32 5.66 -7.69
C ALA A 238 -2.44 4.46 -7.33
N ILE A 239 -1.88 4.45 -6.13
CA ILE A 239 -0.98 3.38 -5.66
C ILE A 239 -1.75 2.07 -5.50
N PHE A 240 -2.89 2.08 -4.81
CA PHE A 240 -3.66 0.86 -4.59
C PHE A 240 -4.18 0.27 -5.90
N THR A 241 -4.72 1.11 -6.79
CA THR A 241 -5.20 0.65 -8.10
C THR A 241 -4.05 0.15 -8.96
N PHE A 242 -2.94 0.90 -9.09
CA PHE A 242 -1.81 0.47 -9.89
C PHE A 242 -1.26 -0.87 -9.41
N LEU A 243 -1.02 -1.02 -8.11
CA LEU A 243 -0.49 -2.27 -7.55
C LEU A 243 -1.47 -3.44 -7.74
N HIS A 244 -2.77 -3.21 -7.60
CA HIS A 244 -3.76 -4.25 -7.84
C HIS A 244 -3.74 -4.73 -9.30
N ILE A 245 -3.74 -3.81 -10.27
CA ILE A 245 -3.76 -4.14 -11.70
C ILE A 245 -2.43 -4.73 -12.17
N TRP A 246 -1.31 -4.24 -11.63
CA TRP A 246 0.02 -4.77 -11.93
C TRP A 246 0.17 -6.24 -11.52
N ASN A 247 -0.49 -6.65 -10.44
CA ASN A 247 -0.46 -8.02 -9.91
C ASN A 247 -1.64 -8.89 -10.39
N LEU A 248 -2.48 -8.38 -11.28
CA LEU A 248 -3.67 -9.09 -11.74
C LEU A 248 -3.27 -10.33 -12.56
N TYR A 249 -3.79 -11.50 -12.18
CA TYR A 249 -3.42 -12.78 -12.79
C TYR A 249 -4.61 -13.57 -13.32
N LEU A 250 -5.68 -13.67 -12.53
CA LEU A 250 -6.82 -14.54 -12.83
C LEU A 250 -7.57 -14.07 -14.08
N GLU A 251 -7.95 -12.79 -14.13
CA GLU A 251 -8.73 -12.19 -15.20
C GLU A 251 -7.97 -12.17 -16.54
N PRO A 252 -6.68 -11.74 -16.59
CA PRO A 252 -5.88 -11.88 -17.80
C PRO A 252 -5.79 -13.33 -18.30
N THR A 253 -5.63 -14.30 -17.38
CA THR A 253 -5.57 -15.72 -17.75
C THR A 253 -6.87 -16.24 -18.39
N VAL A 254 -8.01 -15.69 -17.99
CA VAL A 254 -9.32 -16.06 -18.55
C VAL A 254 -9.61 -15.32 -19.86
N TYR A 255 -9.24 -14.05 -19.98
CA TYR A 255 -9.60 -13.22 -21.13
C TYR A 255 -8.59 -13.24 -22.28
N LEU A 256 -7.31 -13.50 -22.01
CA LEU A 256 -6.23 -13.38 -22.99
C LEU A 256 -5.71 -14.77 -23.38
N GLN A 257 -5.63 -15.02 -24.69
CA GLN A 257 -5.20 -16.31 -25.24
C GLN A 257 -3.88 -16.21 -26.02
N SER A 258 -3.62 -15.07 -26.67
CA SER A 258 -2.43 -14.86 -27.49
C SER A 258 -1.26 -14.33 -26.65
N PRO A 259 -0.05 -14.92 -26.75
CA PRO A 259 1.11 -14.51 -25.96
C PRO A 259 1.46 -13.03 -26.06
N GLU A 260 1.23 -12.40 -27.21
CA GLU A 260 1.52 -10.99 -27.48
C GLU A 260 0.61 -10.06 -26.68
N LEU A 261 -0.53 -10.56 -26.19
CA LEU A 261 -1.47 -9.81 -25.38
C LEU A 261 -1.28 -10.05 -23.89
N PHE A 262 -0.55 -11.09 -23.48
CA PHE A 262 -0.42 -11.43 -22.07
C PHE A 262 0.12 -10.27 -21.23
N THR A 263 -0.31 -10.26 -19.97
CA THR A 263 0.28 -9.45 -18.92
C THR A 263 1.47 -10.19 -18.30
N LEU A 264 2.37 -9.46 -17.64
CA LEU A 264 3.53 -10.06 -16.97
C LEU A 264 3.15 -11.18 -15.99
N PRO A 265 2.19 -11.00 -15.05
CA PRO A 265 1.85 -12.09 -14.11
C PRO A 265 1.40 -13.36 -14.83
N GLN A 266 0.62 -13.22 -15.90
CA GLN A 266 0.20 -14.36 -16.74
C GLN A 266 1.38 -15.00 -17.48
N ALA A 267 2.29 -14.20 -18.05
CA ALA A 267 3.43 -14.69 -18.79
C ALA A 267 4.44 -15.44 -17.92
N LEU A 268 4.62 -15.03 -16.66
CA LEU A 268 5.55 -15.67 -15.72
C LEU A 268 5.28 -17.16 -15.53
N THR A 269 4.03 -17.62 -15.65
CA THR A 269 3.68 -19.04 -15.50
C THR A 269 3.87 -19.86 -16.78
N ARG A 270 4.28 -19.22 -17.88
CA ARG A 270 4.42 -19.84 -19.22
C ARG A 270 5.85 -20.17 -19.64
N TYR A 271 6.82 -19.93 -18.77
CA TYR A 271 8.19 -20.39 -19.00
C TYR A 271 8.35 -21.85 -18.60
N THR A 272 8.14 -22.74 -19.58
CA THR A 272 8.28 -24.18 -19.44
C THR A 272 9.25 -24.75 -20.48
N ASP A 273 9.87 -25.89 -20.19
CA ASP A 273 10.65 -26.66 -21.14
C ASP A 273 9.76 -27.42 -22.14
N ALA A 274 10.38 -28.17 -23.06
CA ALA A 274 9.69 -28.96 -24.08
C ALA A 274 8.79 -30.08 -23.53
N TYR A 275 8.96 -30.46 -22.27
CA TYR A 275 8.18 -31.48 -21.57
C TYR A 275 7.16 -30.88 -20.59
N GLY A 276 7.06 -29.54 -20.54
CA GLY A 276 6.17 -28.82 -19.62
C GLY A 276 6.75 -28.60 -18.22
N GLY A 277 8.02 -28.91 -17.98
CA GLY A 277 8.73 -28.63 -16.73
C GLY A 277 8.99 -27.13 -16.55
N GLN A 278 8.85 -26.60 -15.34
CA GLN A 278 9.05 -25.17 -15.09
C GLN A 278 10.53 -24.77 -15.16
N LEU A 279 10.82 -23.73 -15.94
CA LEU A 279 12.15 -23.15 -16.07
C LEU A 279 12.38 -22.09 -15.00
N TRP A 280 12.62 -22.53 -13.77
CA TRP A 280 12.73 -21.66 -12.59
C TRP A 280 13.76 -20.55 -12.72
N ASN A 281 14.90 -20.80 -13.35
CA ASN A 281 15.92 -19.77 -13.61
C ASN A 281 15.37 -18.63 -14.49
N VAL A 282 14.59 -18.96 -15.53
CA VAL A 282 13.97 -17.98 -16.42
C VAL A 282 12.82 -17.26 -15.71
N GLN A 283 11.97 -18.00 -14.99
CA GLN A 283 10.85 -17.44 -14.23
C GLN A 283 11.32 -16.45 -13.15
N LEU A 284 12.38 -16.77 -12.42
CA LEU A 284 12.94 -15.89 -11.39
C LEU A 284 13.58 -14.64 -11.99
N ALA A 285 14.24 -14.75 -13.15
CA ALA A 285 14.75 -13.60 -13.89
C ALA A 285 13.62 -12.69 -14.37
N ALA A 286 12.59 -13.26 -14.98
CA ALA A 286 11.40 -12.52 -15.41
C ALA A 286 10.67 -11.88 -14.22
N ALA A 287 10.50 -12.59 -13.11
CA ALA A 287 9.86 -12.06 -11.89
C ALA A 287 10.67 -10.90 -11.28
N THR A 288 12.00 -11.00 -11.30
CA THR A 288 12.89 -9.92 -10.86
C THR A 288 12.71 -8.65 -11.70
N MET A 289 12.57 -8.78 -13.02
CA MET A 289 12.28 -7.63 -13.90
C MET A 289 10.90 -7.03 -13.65
N THR A 290 9.90 -7.87 -13.37
CA THR A 290 8.52 -7.47 -13.05
C THR A 290 8.41 -6.69 -11.74
N ALA A 291 9.36 -6.86 -10.80
CA ALA A 291 9.37 -6.11 -9.54
C ALA A 291 9.78 -4.64 -9.70
N LEU A 292 10.48 -4.27 -10.79
CA LEU A 292 11.04 -2.92 -10.97
C LEU A 292 9.97 -1.80 -10.93
N PRO A 293 8.83 -1.90 -11.62
CA PRO A 293 7.85 -0.80 -11.65
C PRO A 293 7.17 -0.61 -10.30
N VAL A 294 6.98 -1.70 -9.54
CA VAL A 294 6.47 -1.65 -8.17
C VAL A 294 7.43 -0.86 -7.27
N LEU A 295 8.75 -1.09 -7.39
CA LEU A 295 9.76 -0.33 -6.66
C LEU A 295 9.76 1.15 -7.04
N VAL A 296 9.62 1.47 -8.33
CA VAL A 296 9.52 2.86 -8.80
C VAL A 296 8.30 3.54 -8.20
N VAL A 297 7.12 2.91 -8.26
CA VAL A 297 5.89 3.44 -7.66
C VAL A 297 6.05 3.63 -6.16
N PHE A 298 6.67 2.68 -5.45
CA PHE A 298 6.93 2.80 -4.02
C PHE A 298 7.82 4.00 -3.68
N VAL A 299 8.92 4.21 -4.41
CA VAL A 299 9.82 5.37 -4.20
C VAL A 299 9.09 6.69 -4.46
N LEU A 300 8.26 6.74 -5.51
CA LEU A 300 7.45 7.92 -5.82
C LEU A 300 6.34 8.19 -4.79
N ALA A 301 5.85 7.13 -4.13
CA ALA A 301 4.76 7.17 -3.16
C ALA A 301 5.20 7.42 -1.71
N GLN A 302 6.48 7.18 -1.38
CA GLN A 302 7.00 7.21 -0.01
C GLN A 302 6.74 8.55 0.68
N LYS A 303 6.84 9.67 -0.05
CA LYS A 303 6.63 11.02 0.50
C LYS A 303 5.18 11.23 0.96
N GLN A 304 4.22 10.72 0.18
CA GLN A 304 2.78 10.88 0.39
C GLN A 304 2.29 9.98 1.53
N PHE A 305 2.84 8.77 1.66
CA PHE A 305 2.57 7.90 2.81
C PHE A 305 3.07 8.50 4.12
N VAL A 306 4.26 9.09 4.13
CA VAL A 306 4.85 9.72 5.32
C VAL A 306 4.05 10.96 5.75
N GLU A 307 3.64 11.81 4.80
CA GLU A 307 2.80 12.99 5.08
C GLU A 307 1.40 12.60 5.60
N GLY A 308 0.79 11.54 5.05
CA GLY A 308 -0.52 11.04 5.51
C GLY A 308 -0.50 10.45 6.92
N LEU A 309 0.57 9.74 7.31
CA LEU A 309 0.75 9.22 8.66
C LEU A 309 1.10 10.32 9.67
N ALA A 310 1.82 11.36 9.26
CA ALA A 310 2.14 12.49 10.12
C ALA A 310 0.88 13.27 10.57
N GLN A 311 -0.14 13.37 9.71
CA GLN A 311 -1.40 14.04 10.05
C GLN A 311 -2.30 13.24 11.00
N SER A 312 -2.19 11.90 11.02
CA SER A 312 -2.95 11.07 11.97
C SER A 312 -2.31 11.01 13.37
N GLY A 313 -0.99 11.19 13.46
CA GLY A 313 -0.24 11.20 14.73
C GLY A 313 -0.36 12.48 15.57
N LEU A 314 -0.84 13.59 15.00
CA LEU A 314 -1.01 14.89 15.69
C LEU A 314 -2.33 15.01 16.49
N LYS A 315 -3.15 13.94 16.53
CA LYS A 315 -4.37 13.87 17.36
C LYS A 315 -4.16 13.18 18.72
N GLY A 316 -2.91 13.03 19.17
CA GLY A 316 -2.56 12.53 20.50
C GLY A 316 -2.15 13.64 21.46
#